data_AF-A0A854DVU2-F1
#
_entry.id   AF-A0A854DVU2-F1
#
_cell.length_a   1.000
_cell.length_b   1.000
_cell.length_c   1.000
_cell.angle_alpha   90.00
_cell.angle_beta   90.00
_cell.angle_gamma   90.00
#
_symmetry.space_group_name_H-M   'P 1'
#
loop_
_entity.id
_entity.type
_entity.pdbx_description
1 polymer ?
#
loop_
_entity_poly.entity_id
_entity_poly.type
_entity_poly.pdbx_seq_one_letter_code
_entity_poly.pdbx_strand_id
1 'polypeptide(L)'
;MESKFFGSPPFISQRVVETCLHYLDSAGQLNIIVRSSKLQEAKIKEIDEFIAELKAFKRWAIDQEVEQLADELFHFQCFIRSIQSSLETWINIKNSAPESAWHSLMDASEYKDIALRINDYEGIRKHEALLIDARRLLFPEKMTFNSPAFRSTIGDCSICNAPFQSCDHIEDFIYSGRLCRRINISIIEANHSAIVKNPRDPRCIMTERSDEDGNMINMLTLEPTGEKREKGHEAMHLTGILLATKPLDFD
;
A
#
# COMPACT_ATOMS: atom_id res chain seq x y z
N MET A 1 -3.76 -2.50 30.75
CA MET A 1 -3.92 -1.53 29.66
C MET A 1 -5.38 -1.58 29.27
N GLU A 2 -6.13 -0.52 29.54
CA GLU A 2 -7.52 -0.40 29.09
C GLU A 2 -7.49 0.08 27.65
N SER A 3 -7.98 -0.73 26.73
CA SER A 3 -8.00 -0.42 25.30
C SER A 3 -9.29 0.32 24.96
N LYS A 4 -9.20 1.37 24.14
CA LYS A 4 -10.35 2.18 23.71
C LYS A 4 -11.33 1.35 22.89
N PHE A 5 -10.82 0.41 22.09
CA PHE A 5 -11.63 -0.37 21.14
C PHE A 5 -11.97 -1.79 21.63
N PHE A 6 -11.07 -2.41 22.39
CA PHE A 6 -11.14 -3.82 22.79
C PHE A 6 -11.37 -4.02 24.30
N GLY A 7 -11.45 -2.93 25.09
CA GLY A 7 -11.81 -2.95 26.50
C GLY A 7 -10.67 -3.39 27.44
N SER A 8 -11.04 -3.99 28.58
CA SER A 8 -10.07 -4.45 29.59
C SER A 8 -9.75 -5.95 29.44
N PRO A 9 -8.50 -6.37 29.75
CA PRO A 9 -8.14 -7.78 29.80
C PRO A 9 -8.98 -8.57 30.84
N PRO A 10 -9.15 -9.89 30.68
CA PRO A 10 -8.59 -10.73 29.62
C PRO A 10 -9.35 -10.56 28.30
N PHE A 11 -8.58 -10.48 27.21
CA PHE A 11 -9.14 -10.34 25.87
C PHE A 11 -9.61 -11.70 25.36
N ILE A 12 -10.83 -11.77 24.87
CA ILE A 12 -11.41 -12.98 24.30
C ILE A 12 -11.29 -12.89 22.78
N SER A 13 -10.59 -13.84 22.15
CA SER A 13 -10.33 -13.86 20.70
C SER A 13 -11.58 -13.52 19.87
N GLN A 14 -12.71 -14.19 20.11
CA GLN A 14 -13.96 -13.93 19.41
C GLN A 14 -14.43 -12.47 19.48
N ARG A 15 -14.33 -11.83 20.65
CA ARG A 15 -14.71 -10.41 20.81
C ARG A 15 -13.78 -9.48 20.03
N VAL A 16 -12.49 -9.80 19.97
CA VAL A 16 -11.51 -9.02 19.23
C VAL A 16 -11.81 -9.07 17.72
N VAL A 17 -12.13 -10.25 17.20
CA VAL A 17 -12.55 -10.44 15.81
C VAL A 17 -13.84 -9.69 15.51
N GLU A 18 -14.86 -9.80 16.36
CA GLU A 18 -16.12 -9.07 16.22
C GLU A 18 -15.91 -7.55 16.20
N THR A 19 -15.05 -7.02 17.07
CA THR A 19 -14.64 -5.61 17.06
C THR A 19 -13.99 -5.21 15.74
N CYS A 20 -13.08 -6.04 15.20
CA CYS A 20 -12.42 -5.76 13.92
C CYS A 20 -13.40 -5.73 12.75
N LEU A 21 -14.34 -6.69 12.69
CA LEU A 21 -15.37 -6.73 11.66
C LEU A 21 -16.29 -5.50 11.72
N HIS A 22 -16.76 -5.14 12.91
CA HIS A 22 -17.57 -3.94 13.10
C HIS A 22 -16.80 -2.66 12.70
N TYR A 23 -15.50 -2.61 13.02
CA TYR A 23 -14.65 -1.48 12.65
C TYR A 23 -14.47 -1.37 11.13
N LEU A 24 -14.24 -2.50 10.43
CA LEU A 24 -14.18 -2.57 8.97
C LEU A 24 -15.47 -2.05 8.34
N ASP A 25 -16.63 -2.46 8.82
CA ASP A 25 -17.92 -1.99 8.31
C ASP A 25 -18.07 -0.46 8.48
N SER A 26 -17.69 0.07 9.66
CA SER A 26 -17.72 1.52 9.92
C SER A 26 -16.79 2.29 8.97
N ALA A 27 -15.56 1.82 8.75
CA ALA A 27 -14.63 2.45 7.83
C ALA A 27 -15.08 2.31 6.35
N GLY A 28 -15.64 1.15 6.00
CA GLY A 28 -16.15 0.84 4.66
C GLY A 28 -17.29 1.77 4.22
N GLN A 29 -18.16 2.21 5.14
CA GLN A 29 -19.22 3.18 4.83
C GLN A 29 -18.69 4.53 4.32
N LEU A 30 -17.46 4.89 4.72
CA LEU A 30 -16.78 6.11 4.29
C LEU A 30 -15.91 5.89 3.03
N ASN A 31 -15.67 4.64 2.63
CA ASN A 31 -14.79 4.28 1.52
C ASN A 31 -15.44 4.45 0.14
N ILE A 32 -16.01 5.63 -0.10
CA ILE A 32 -16.64 6.01 -1.37
C ILE A 32 -16.27 7.47 -1.67
N ILE A 33 -15.92 7.77 -2.93
CA ILE A 33 -15.43 9.10 -3.34
C ILE A 33 -16.33 10.27 -2.95
N VAL A 34 -17.66 10.12 -3.03
CA VAL A 34 -18.64 11.20 -2.76
C VAL A 34 -18.77 11.56 -1.27
N ARG A 35 -18.18 10.79 -0.36
CA ARG A 35 -18.25 11.07 1.08
C ARG A 35 -17.42 12.29 1.44
N SER A 36 -17.74 12.93 2.57
CA SER A 36 -17.05 14.13 3.05
C SER A 36 -15.57 13.86 3.32
N SER A 37 -14.67 14.67 2.75
CA SER A 37 -13.22 14.59 3.04
C SER A 37 -12.95 14.72 4.53
N LYS A 38 -13.63 15.64 5.23
CA LYS A 38 -13.51 15.83 6.69
C LYS A 38 -13.77 14.53 7.46
N LEU A 39 -14.80 13.77 7.07
CA LEU A 39 -15.13 12.50 7.73
C LEU A 39 -14.11 11.41 7.39
N GLN A 40 -13.63 11.36 6.15
CA GLN A 40 -12.61 10.40 5.74
C GLN A 40 -11.27 10.67 6.42
N GLU A 41 -10.84 11.93 6.50
CA GLU A 41 -9.63 12.36 7.23
C GLU A 41 -9.72 12.05 8.72
N ALA A 42 -10.88 12.29 9.34
CA ALA A 42 -11.12 11.91 10.73
C ALA A 42 -11.02 10.39 10.92
N LYS A 43 -11.58 9.60 9.99
CA LYS A 43 -11.51 8.14 10.04
C LYS A 43 -10.09 7.63 9.84
N ILE A 44 -9.29 8.23 8.96
CA ILE A 44 -7.86 7.87 8.80
C ILE A 44 -7.11 8.02 10.13
N LYS A 45 -7.32 9.12 10.85
CA LYS A 45 -6.70 9.32 12.18
C LYS A 45 -7.17 8.27 13.20
N GLU A 46 -8.46 7.96 13.19
CA GLU A 46 -9.03 6.91 14.04
C GLU A 46 -8.48 5.51 13.68
N ILE A 47 -8.18 5.25 12.40
CA ILE A 47 -7.57 4.00 11.94
C ILE A 47 -6.17 3.86 12.54
N ASP A 48 -5.37 4.93 12.57
CA ASP A 48 -4.04 4.86 13.18
C ASP A 48 -4.11 4.49 14.67
N GLU A 49 -5.08 5.04 15.40
CA GLU A 49 -5.34 4.66 16.81
C GLU A 49 -5.75 3.19 16.93
N PHE A 50 -6.67 2.74 16.06
CA PHE A 50 -7.16 1.35 16.07
C PHE A 50 -6.04 0.35 15.76
N ILE A 51 -5.20 0.64 14.75
CA ILE A 51 -4.06 -0.20 14.36
C ILE A 51 -3.04 -0.28 15.49
N ALA A 52 -2.78 0.81 16.21
CA ALA A 52 -1.85 0.78 17.34
C ALA A 52 -2.31 -0.22 18.42
N GLU A 53 -3.59 -0.23 18.75
CA GLU A 53 -4.16 -1.21 19.68
C GLU A 53 -4.14 -2.62 19.09
N LEU A 54 -4.56 -2.80 17.84
CA LEU A 54 -4.56 -4.09 17.15
C LEU A 54 -3.17 -4.74 17.14
N LYS A 55 -2.11 -3.95 16.92
CA LYS A 55 -0.73 -4.42 16.96
C LYS A 55 -0.30 -4.87 18.34
N ALA A 56 -0.76 -4.22 19.41
CA ALA A 56 -0.49 -4.67 20.78
C ALA A 56 -1.12 -6.05 21.02
N PHE A 57 -2.33 -6.30 20.52
CA PHE A 57 -2.96 -7.62 20.57
C PHE A 57 -2.22 -8.66 19.73
N LYS A 58 -1.85 -8.29 18.50
CA LYS A 58 -1.07 -9.16 17.62
C LYS A 58 0.23 -9.56 18.30
N ARG A 59 0.91 -8.60 18.93
CA ARG A 59 2.15 -8.85 19.69
C ARG A 59 1.93 -9.79 20.86
N TRP A 60 0.86 -9.60 21.63
CA TRP A 60 0.49 -10.53 22.69
C TRP A 60 0.26 -11.95 22.16
N ALA A 61 -0.49 -12.11 21.07
CA ALA A 61 -0.75 -13.43 20.47
C ALA A 61 0.55 -14.11 20.01
N ILE A 62 1.49 -13.33 19.45
CA ILE A 62 2.83 -13.81 19.08
C ILE A 62 3.61 -14.27 20.31
N ASP A 63 3.65 -13.44 21.37
CA ASP A 63 4.38 -13.75 22.59
C ASP A 63 3.75 -14.93 23.38
N GLN A 64 2.49 -15.29 23.09
CA GLN A 64 1.80 -16.47 23.61
C GLN A 64 1.82 -17.67 22.65
N GLU A 65 2.51 -17.55 21.51
CA GLU A 65 2.60 -18.60 20.47
C GLU A 65 1.23 -19.06 19.94
N VAL A 66 0.24 -18.16 19.96
CA VAL A 66 -1.11 -18.41 19.40
C VAL A 66 -1.14 -17.98 17.94
N GLU A 67 -0.48 -18.79 17.10
CA GLU A 67 -0.24 -18.50 15.67
C GLU A 67 -1.51 -18.09 14.91
N GLN A 68 -2.57 -18.90 15.03
CA GLN A 68 -3.84 -18.63 14.32
C GLN A 68 -4.41 -17.24 14.64
N LEU A 69 -4.34 -16.81 15.91
CA LEU A 69 -4.82 -15.50 16.32
C LEU A 69 -3.87 -14.39 15.84
N ALA A 70 -2.55 -14.62 15.87
CA ALA A 70 -1.58 -13.67 15.35
C ALA A 70 -1.79 -13.42 13.85
N ASP A 71 -2.02 -14.47 13.08
CA ASP A 71 -2.32 -14.40 11.64
C ASP A 71 -3.66 -13.68 11.40
N GLU A 72 -4.72 -14.02 12.13
CA GLU A 72 -6.02 -13.36 12.00
C GLU A 72 -5.94 -11.86 12.32
N LEU A 73 -5.21 -11.47 13.36
CA LEU A 73 -4.97 -10.05 13.68
C LEU A 73 -4.12 -9.37 12.61
N PHE A 74 -3.17 -10.06 12.00
CA PHE A 74 -2.38 -9.55 10.89
C PHE A 74 -3.22 -9.35 9.62
N HIS A 75 -4.17 -10.25 9.36
CA HIS A 75 -5.17 -10.09 8.31
C HIS A 75 -5.96 -8.79 8.51
N PHE A 76 -6.49 -8.55 9.72
CA PHE A 76 -7.23 -7.32 10.01
C PHE A 76 -6.36 -6.07 9.93
N GLN A 77 -5.09 -6.13 10.36
CA GLN A 77 -4.14 -5.03 10.19
C GLN A 77 -4.02 -4.66 8.71
N CYS A 78 -3.76 -5.65 7.85
CA CYS A 78 -3.62 -5.42 6.42
C CYS A 78 -4.93 -4.93 5.79
N PHE A 79 -6.08 -5.53 6.11
CA PHE A 79 -7.35 -5.12 5.52
C PHE A 79 -7.74 -3.69 5.94
N ILE A 80 -7.58 -3.32 7.21
CA ILE A 80 -7.88 -1.97 7.68
C ILE A 80 -6.91 -0.94 7.06
N ARG A 81 -5.61 -1.26 6.96
CA ARG A 81 -4.64 -0.41 6.23
C ARG A 81 -4.99 -0.28 4.74
N SER A 82 -5.52 -1.32 4.13
CA SER A 82 -6.01 -1.26 2.75
C SER A 82 -7.20 -0.29 2.61
N ILE A 83 -8.14 -0.29 3.55
CA ILE A 83 -9.23 0.70 3.58
C ILE A 83 -8.68 2.11 3.80
N GLN A 84 -7.72 2.30 4.72
CA GLN A 84 -7.07 3.60 4.95
C GLN A 84 -6.46 4.16 3.67
N SER A 85 -5.65 3.37 2.95
CA SER A 85 -5.04 3.81 1.70
C SER A 85 -6.09 4.03 0.58
N SER A 86 -7.21 3.30 0.60
CA SER A 86 -8.35 3.60 -0.27
C SER A 86 -9.03 4.94 0.07
N LEU A 87 -9.17 5.27 1.36
CA LEU A 87 -9.66 6.60 1.80
C LEU A 87 -8.71 7.73 1.38
N GLU A 88 -7.40 7.52 1.54
CA GLU A 88 -6.37 8.46 1.08
C GLU A 88 -6.44 8.68 -0.43
N THR A 89 -6.72 7.63 -1.21
CA THR A 89 -6.95 7.74 -2.66
C THR A 89 -8.06 8.74 -2.96
N TRP A 90 -9.21 8.62 -2.29
CA TRP A 90 -10.34 9.55 -2.50
C TRP A 90 -10.02 10.98 -2.11
N ILE A 91 -9.31 11.17 -0.99
CA ILE A 91 -8.90 12.50 -0.54
C ILE A 91 -7.93 13.13 -1.54
N ASN A 92 -6.95 12.37 -2.01
CA ASN A 92 -5.96 12.84 -2.98
C ASN A 92 -6.62 13.22 -4.31
N ILE A 93 -7.60 12.45 -4.81
CA ILE A 93 -8.37 12.83 -6.00
C ILE A 93 -9.11 14.16 -5.79
N LYS A 94 -9.79 14.33 -4.64
CA LYS A 94 -10.53 15.57 -4.34
C LYS A 94 -9.62 16.79 -4.16
N ASN A 95 -8.37 16.56 -3.79
CA ASN A 95 -7.35 17.59 -3.63
C ASN A 95 -6.55 17.84 -4.92
N SER A 96 -7.00 17.29 -6.06
CA SER A 96 -6.29 17.39 -7.35
C SER A 96 -4.84 16.89 -7.30
N ALA A 97 -4.59 15.83 -6.53
CA ALA A 97 -3.28 15.18 -6.39
C ALA A 97 -3.31 13.74 -6.94
N PRO A 98 -3.42 13.56 -8.27
CA PRO A 98 -3.65 12.24 -8.87
C PRO A 98 -2.47 11.27 -8.72
N GLU A 99 -1.22 11.76 -8.73
CA GLU A 99 -0.05 10.89 -8.48
C GLU A 99 -0.08 10.31 -7.06
N SER A 100 -0.35 11.15 -6.06
CA SER A 100 -0.54 10.69 -4.67
C SER A 100 -1.73 9.73 -4.55
N ALA A 101 -2.82 9.99 -5.28
CA ALA A 101 -3.95 9.08 -5.32
C ALA A 101 -3.58 7.71 -5.91
N TRP A 102 -2.78 7.70 -6.98
CA TRP A 102 -2.28 6.47 -7.59
C TRP A 102 -1.44 5.65 -6.60
N HIS A 103 -0.51 6.30 -5.90
CA HIS A 103 0.31 5.64 -4.89
C HIS A 103 -0.53 5.05 -3.76
N SER A 104 -1.48 5.81 -3.21
CA SER A 104 -2.39 5.31 -2.18
C SER A 104 -3.26 4.14 -2.68
N LEU A 105 -3.68 4.13 -3.95
CA LEU A 105 -4.44 3.00 -4.50
C LEU A 105 -3.57 1.73 -4.64
N MET A 106 -2.30 1.89 -4.99
CA MET A 106 -1.36 0.77 -5.05
C MET A 106 -1.04 0.24 -3.64
N ASP A 107 -0.86 1.13 -2.65
CA ASP A 107 -0.73 0.75 -1.24
C ASP A 107 -1.94 -0.06 -0.78
N ALA A 108 -3.15 0.40 -1.11
CA ALA A 108 -4.38 -0.32 -0.79
C ALA A 108 -4.40 -1.73 -1.41
N SER A 109 -4.00 -1.84 -2.68
CA SER A 109 -3.98 -3.12 -3.40
C SER A 109 -2.98 -4.11 -2.79
N GLU A 110 -1.79 -3.63 -2.43
CA GLU A 110 -0.73 -4.47 -1.84
C GLU A 110 -1.10 -4.98 -0.45
N TYR A 111 -1.66 -4.12 0.42
CA TYR A 111 -2.20 -4.57 1.70
C TYR A 111 -3.32 -5.61 1.53
N LYS A 112 -4.21 -5.40 0.55
CA LYS A 112 -5.29 -6.34 0.25
C LYS A 112 -4.74 -7.69 -0.18
N ASP A 113 -3.70 -7.71 -1.01
CA ASP A 113 -3.10 -8.97 -1.50
C ASP A 113 -2.48 -9.77 -0.34
N ILE A 114 -1.82 -9.11 0.61
CA ILE A 114 -1.33 -9.78 1.83
C ILE A 114 -2.49 -10.29 2.69
N ALA A 115 -3.53 -9.50 2.92
CA ALA A 115 -4.68 -9.91 3.71
C ALA A 115 -5.40 -11.13 3.11
N LEU A 116 -5.58 -11.19 1.79
CA LEU A 116 -6.18 -12.32 1.07
C LEU A 116 -5.38 -13.62 1.20
N ARG A 117 -4.04 -13.52 1.33
CA ARG A 117 -3.18 -14.70 1.50
C ARG A 117 -3.33 -15.33 2.89
N ILE A 118 -3.83 -14.58 3.86
CA ILE A 118 -4.09 -15.06 5.22
C ILE A 118 -5.51 -15.63 5.32
N ASN A 119 -6.50 -14.84 4.88
CA ASN A 119 -7.91 -15.24 4.93
C ASN A 119 -8.71 -14.63 3.78
N ASP A 120 -9.44 -15.48 3.06
CA ASP A 120 -10.23 -15.13 1.87
C ASP A 120 -11.73 -15.36 2.12
N TYR A 121 -12.49 -14.27 2.13
CA TYR A 121 -13.93 -14.28 2.31
C TYR A 121 -14.59 -13.11 1.57
N GLU A 122 -15.92 -13.12 1.54
CA GLU A 122 -16.71 -12.17 0.75
C GLU A 122 -16.40 -10.70 1.08
N GLY A 123 -16.15 -10.36 2.34
CA GLY A 123 -15.87 -8.98 2.77
C GLY A 123 -14.63 -8.39 2.10
N ILE A 124 -13.51 -9.11 2.11
CA ILE A 124 -12.28 -8.65 1.45
C ILE A 124 -12.37 -8.70 -0.08
N ARG A 125 -13.12 -9.66 -0.64
CA ARG A 125 -13.37 -9.72 -2.10
C ARG A 125 -14.23 -8.56 -2.61
N LYS A 126 -15.20 -8.07 -1.81
CA LYS A 126 -15.93 -6.84 -2.11
C LYS A 126 -15.02 -5.62 -2.15
N HIS A 127 -14.09 -5.53 -1.20
CA HIS A 127 -13.09 -4.46 -1.18
C HIS A 127 -12.12 -4.56 -2.37
N GLU A 128 -11.66 -5.75 -2.73
CA GLU A 128 -10.85 -5.98 -3.93
C GLU A 128 -11.55 -5.48 -5.20
N ALA A 129 -12.83 -5.82 -5.38
CA ALA A 129 -13.61 -5.36 -6.53
C ALA A 129 -13.68 -3.83 -6.59
N LEU A 130 -13.87 -3.17 -5.44
CA LEU A 130 -13.85 -1.71 -5.33
C LEU A 130 -12.50 -1.13 -5.75
N LEU A 131 -11.36 -1.72 -5.35
CA LEU A 131 -10.03 -1.23 -5.74
C LEU A 131 -9.79 -1.40 -7.26
N ILE A 132 -10.22 -2.52 -7.84
CA ILE A 132 -10.14 -2.77 -9.29
C ILE A 132 -10.96 -1.73 -10.06
N ASP A 133 -12.19 -1.47 -9.63
CA ASP A 133 -13.05 -0.46 -10.26
C ASP A 133 -12.51 0.96 -10.07
N ALA A 134 -11.98 1.29 -8.88
CA ALA A 134 -11.32 2.56 -8.62
C ALA A 134 -10.16 2.80 -9.59
N ARG A 135 -9.31 1.78 -9.78
CA ARG A 135 -8.19 1.84 -10.74
C ARG A 135 -8.68 2.13 -12.14
N ARG A 136 -9.69 1.39 -12.59
CA ARG A 136 -10.26 1.49 -13.94
C ARG A 136 -10.96 2.83 -14.21
N LEU A 137 -11.62 3.39 -13.20
CA LEU A 137 -12.44 4.60 -13.34
C LEU A 137 -11.65 5.90 -13.13
N LEU A 138 -10.67 5.91 -12.24
CA LEU A 138 -9.93 7.12 -11.88
C LEU A 138 -8.68 7.36 -12.73
N PHE A 139 -8.06 6.29 -13.25
CA PHE A 139 -6.75 6.38 -13.87
C PHE A 139 -6.78 5.89 -15.32
N PRO A 140 -5.86 6.38 -16.18
CA PRO A 140 -5.74 5.89 -17.54
C PRO A 140 -5.52 4.38 -17.59
N GLU A 141 -6.26 3.67 -18.44
CA GLU A 141 -6.08 2.22 -18.62
C GLU A 141 -4.68 1.88 -19.15
N LYS A 142 -4.13 2.75 -20.01
CA LYS A 142 -2.82 2.59 -20.64
C LYS A 142 -1.77 3.48 -19.97
N MET A 143 -1.55 3.22 -18.69
CA MET A 143 -0.42 3.79 -17.94
C MET A 143 0.91 3.31 -18.55
N THR A 144 1.90 4.20 -18.59
CA THR A 144 3.26 3.86 -19.02
C THR A 144 4.11 3.63 -17.78
N PHE A 145 4.56 2.40 -17.59
CA PHE A 145 5.32 2.02 -16.41
C PHE A 145 6.80 1.92 -16.72
N ASN A 146 7.62 2.10 -15.69
CA ASN A 146 9.03 1.79 -15.74
C ASN A 146 9.34 0.56 -14.86
N SER A 147 10.30 -0.23 -15.31
CA SER A 147 10.89 -1.32 -14.54
C SER A 147 12.40 -1.08 -14.46
N PRO A 148 12.90 -0.63 -13.30
CA PRO A 148 14.33 -0.43 -13.13
C PRO A 148 15.05 -1.77 -12.89
N ALA A 149 16.34 -1.80 -13.20
CA ALA A 149 17.24 -2.88 -12.82
C ALA A 149 18.37 -2.32 -11.96
N PHE A 150 18.41 -2.76 -10.70
CA PHE A 150 19.43 -2.37 -9.72
C PHE A 150 20.11 -3.61 -9.14
N ARG A 151 21.39 -3.48 -8.76
CA ARG A 151 22.04 -4.40 -7.83
C ARG A 151 21.92 -3.84 -6.43
N SER A 152 21.46 -4.65 -5.48
CA SER A 152 21.33 -4.29 -4.08
C SER A 152 22.10 -5.22 -3.16
N THR A 153 22.23 -4.85 -1.89
CA THR A 153 22.60 -5.80 -0.83
C THR A 153 21.51 -6.88 -0.70
N ILE A 154 21.87 -8.01 -0.09
CA ILE A 154 20.94 -9.14 0.12
C ILE A 154 19.81 -8.74 1.09
N GLY A 155 20.13 -7.95 2.12
CA GLY A 155 19.23 -7.55 3.20
C GLY A 155 19.10 -8.60 4.30
N ASP A 156 18.40 -8.22 5.36
CA ASP A 156 18.12 -9.06 6.54
C ASP A 156 16.66 -9.49 6.56
N CYS A 157 16.35 -10.61 7.21
CA CYS A 157 14.99 -11.10 7.42
C CYS A 157 14.24 -10.25 8.44
N SER A 158 13.05 -9.76 8.09
CA SER A 158 12.16 -9.03 9.00
C SER A 158 11.71 -9.82 10.23
N ILE A 159 11.80 -11.15 10.20
CA ILE A 159 11.31 -12.02 11.28
C ILE A 159 12.42 -12.34 12.29
N CYS A 160 13.58 -12.79 11.82
CA CYS A 160 14.69 -13.19 12.69
C CYS A 160 15.90 -12.25 12.68
N ASN A 161 15.89 -11.22 11.84
CA ASN A 161 16.99 -10.25 11.64
C ASN A 161 18.33 -10.87 11.18
N ALA A 162 18.35 -12.14 10.81
CA ALA A 162 19.52 -12.76 10.20
C ALA A 162 19.63 -12.35 8.72
N PRO A 163 20.85 -12.29 8.15
CA PRO A 163 21.02 -12.11 6.71
C PRO A 163 20.23 -13.17 5.94
N PHE A 164 19.55 -12.76 4.85
CA PHE A 164 18.71 -13.70 4.08
C PHE A 164 19.49 -14.88 3.50
N GLN A 165 20.80 -14.76 3.31
CA GLN A 165 21.67 -15.86 2.88
C GLN A 165 21.74 -17.02 3.89
N SER A 166 21.50 -16.74 5.17
CA SER A 166 21.61 -17.69 6.29
C SER A 166 20.29 -17.84 7.05
N CYS A 167 19.17 -17.49 6.44
CA CYS A 167 17.84 -17.54 7.04
C CYS A 167 17.01 -18.67 6.42
N ASP A 168 16.24 -19.38 7.26
CA ASP A 168 15.34 -20.45 6.80
C ASP A 168 13.93 -19.94 6.44
N HIS A 169 13.62 -18.66 6.65
CA HIS A 169 12.33 -18.09 6.28
C HIS A 169 12.26 -17.83 4.76
N ILE A 170 11.13 -18.19 4.17
CA ILE A 170 10.84 -17.96 2.76
C ILE A 170 10.34 -16.53 2.60
N GLU A 171 10.96 -15.78 1.68
CA GLU A 171 10.53 -14.42 1.37
C GLU A 171 9.06 -14.41 0.94
N ASP A 172 8.34 -13.35 1.33
CA ASP A 172 6.91 -13.16 1.17
C ASP A 172 6.00 -14.08 1.99
N PHE A 173 6.49 -15.09 2.73
CA PHE A 173 5.61 -15.94 3.55
C PHE A 173 5.19 -15.26 4.86
N ILE A 174 4.02 -15.66 5.39
CA ILE A 174 3.49 -15.19 6.67
C ILE A 174 3.83 -16.22 7.74
N TYR A 175 4.35 -15.75 8.87
CA TYR A 175 4.73 -16.56 10.01
C TYR A 175 4.23 -15.90 11.29
N SER A 176 3.21 -16.48 11.92
CA SER A 176 2.67 -16.00 13.21
C SER A 176 2.44 -14.48 13.24
N GLY A 177 1.63 -13.97 12.32
CA GLY A 177 1.25 -12.56 12.23
C GLY A 177 2.36 -11.63 11.73
N ARG A 178 3.40 -12.15 11.09
CA ARG A 178 4.51 -11.38 10.51
C ARG A 178 4.77 -11.77 9.06
N LEU A 179 4.97 -10.79 8.19
CA LEU A 179 5.40 -10.99 6.81
C LEU A 179 6.93 -11.09 6.73
N CYS A 180 7.44 -12.18 6.18
CA CYS A 180 8.86 -12.33 5.85
C CYS A 180 9.20 -11.45 4.65
N ARG A 181 10.05 -10.45 4.86
CA ARG A 181 10.53 -9.54 3.83
C ARG A 181 11.97 -9.13 4.11
N ARG A 182 12.65 -8.68 3.07
CA ARG A 182 13.98 -8.05 3.19
C ARG A 182 13.87 -6.66 3.79
N ILE A 183 14.62 -6.45 4.86
CA ILE A 183 14.89 -5.14 5.46
C ILE A 183 16.39 -4.82 5.30
N ASN A 184 16.78 -3.57 5.56
CA ASN A 184 18.17 -3.12 5.45
C ASN A 184 18.81 -3.33 4.07
N ILE A 185 18.01 -3.18 3.01
CA ILE A 185 18.49 -3.25 1.62
C ILE A 185 19.07 -1.90 1.21
N SER A 186 20.27 -1.91 0.63
CA SER A 186 20.92 -0.74 0.05
C SER A 186 21.16 -0.96 -1.45
N ILE A 187 20.82 0.03 -2.26
CA ILE A 187 21.11 0.01 -3.70
C ILE A 187 22.59 0.28 -3.90
N ILE A 188 23.27 -0.63 -4.59
CA ILE A 188 24.70 -0.56 -4.89
C ILE A 188 24.92 0.09 -6.26
N GLU A 189 24.12 -0.30 -7.24
CA GLU A 189 24.32 0.11 -8.63
C GLU A 189 22.98 0.11 -9.39
N ALA A 190 22.78 1.11 -10.25
CA ALA A 190 21.70 1.14 -11.24
C ALA A 190 22.26 0.77 -12.61
N ASN A 191 21.65 -0.22 -13.27
CA ASN A 191 22.12 -0.72 -14.55
C ASN A 191 21.31 -0.14 -15.72
N HIS A 192 19.99 -0.31 -15.70
CA HIS A 192 19.09 0.18 -16.74
C HIS A 192 17.66 0.39 -16.21
N SER A 193 16.80 0.96 -17.06
CA SER A 193 15.36 1.00 -16.85
C SER A 193 14.65 0.65 -18.17
N ALA A 194 13.55 -0.07 -18.09
CA ALA A 194 12.75 -0.47 -19.24
C ALA A 194 11.33 0.09 -19.12
N ILE A 195 10.75 0.52 -20.26
CA ILE A 195 9.33 0.86 -20.33
C ILE A 195 8.54 -0.44 -20.51
N VAL A 196 7.61 -0.70 -19.60
CA VAL A 196 6.87 -1.97 -19.55
C VAL A 196 5.37 -1.77 -19.41
N LYS A 197 4.60 -2.82 -19.73
CA LYS A 197 3.14 -2.83 -19.51
C LYS A 197 2.74 -3.39 -18.14
N ASN A 198 3.54 -4.31 -17.60
CA ASN A 198 3.25 -5.05 -16.38
C ASN A 198 4.48 -4.96 -15.44
N PRO A 199 4.66 -3.86 -14.69
CA PRO A 199 5.74 -3.76 -13.72
C PRO A 199 5.46 -4.61 -12.47
N ARG A 200 6.50 -4.94 -11.70
CA ARG A 200 6.33 -5.53 -10.36
C ARG A 200 5.68 -4.55 -9.40
N ASP A 201 6.12 -3.29 -9.42
CA ASP A 201 5.54 -2.21 -8.62
C ASP A 201 4.87 -1.19 -9.56
N PRO A 202 3.53 -1.15 -9.62
CA PRO A 202 2.83 -0.22 -10.49
C PRO A 202 2.94 1.25 -10.05
N ARG A 203 3.55 1.57 -8.90
CA ARG A 203 3.89 2.96 -8.52
C ARG A 203 4.97 3.56 -9.40
N CYS A 204 5.76 2.71 -10.06
CA CYS A 204 6.81 3.12 -10.99
C CYS A 204 6.21 3.52 -12.36
N ILE A 205 5.85 4.80 -12.50
CA ILE A 205 5.16 5.36 -13.67
C ILE A 205 5.95 6.48 -14.32
N MET A 206 5.72 6.67 -15.63
CA MET A 206 6.07 7.93 -16.29
C MET A 206 5.04 9.00 -15.89
N THR A 207 5.53 10.12 -15.38
CA THR A 207 4.71 11.20 -14.81
C THR A 207 4.55 12.38 -15.76
N GLU A 208 5.53 12.62 -16.65
CA GLU A 208 5.52 13.77 -17.56
C GLU A 208 6.15 13.43 -18.92
N ARG A 209 5.74 14.14 -19.97
CA ARG A 209 6.35 14.09 -21.30
C ARG A 209 6.44 15.46 -21.96
N SER A 210 7.41 15.67 -22.85
CA SER A 210 7.44 16.86 -23.70
C SER A 210 6.50 16.74 -24.91
N ASP A 211 5.89 17.85 -25.31
CA ASP A 211 5.24 18.00 -26.63
C ASP A 211 6.25 18.38 -27.74
N GLU A 212 5.75 18.59 -28.96
CA GLU A 212 6.56 19.00 -30.14
C GLU A 212 7.22 20.38 -29.97
N ASP A 213 6.69 21.21 -29.08
CA ASP A 213 7.21 22.53 -28.75
C ASP A 213 8.19 22.51 -27.57
N GLY A 214 8.43 21.34 -26.97
CA GLY A 214 9.28 21.13 -25.80
C GLY A 214 8.60 21.47 -24.48
N ASN A 215 7.30 21.78 -24.45
CA ASN A 215 6.58 22.03 -23.20
C ASN A 215 6.33 20.69 -22.48
N MET A 216 6.62 20.64 -21.19
CA MET A 216 6.37 19.45 -20.38
C MET A 216 4.89 19.40 -19.98
N ILE A 217 4.29 18.21 -20.11
CA ILE A 217 2.88 17.93 -19.84
C ILE A 217 2.80 16.80 -18.82
N ASN A 218 2.02 16.98 -17.76
CA ASN A 218 1.73 15.93 -16.80
C ASN A 218 0.89 14.82 -17.46
N MET A 219 1.30 13.56 -17.34
CA MET A 219 0.66 12.44 -18.04
C MET A 219 -0.68 12.00 -17.41
N LEU A 220 -0.95 12.37 -16.15
CA LEU A 220 -2.22 12.06 -15.47
C LEU A 220 -3.26 13.16 -15.66
N THR A 221 -2.87 14.45 -15.54
CA THR A 221 -3.80 15.58 -15.68
C THR A 221 -3.87 16.16 -17.08
N LEU A 222 -2.86 15.91 -17.91
CA LEU A 222 -2.64 16.56 -19.21
C LEU A 222 -2.42 18.08 -19.14
N GLU A 223 -2.19 18.62 -17.94
CA GLU A 223 -1.87 20.03 -17.76
C GLU A 223 -0.39 20.30 -18.07
N PRO A 224 -0.07 21.47 -18.65
CA PRO A 224 1.32 21.92 -18.76
C PRO A 224 1.93 22.09 -17.37
N THR A 225 3.17 21.62 -17.17
CA THR A 225 3.87 21.78 -15.88
C THR A 225 4.48 23.18 -15.71
N GLY A 226 4.51 23.96 -16.80
CA GLY A 226 5.23 25.24 -16.87
C GLY A 226 6.72 25.10 -17.19
N GLU A 227 7.26 23.88 -17.19
CA GLU A 227 8.63 23.61 -17.63
C GLU A 227 8.71 23.47 -19.15
N LYS A 228 9.78 24.01 -19.73
CA LYS A 228 10.10 23.89 -21.15
C LYS A 228 11.50 23.33 -21.34
N ARG A 229 11.61 22.26 -22.13
CA ARG A 229 12.88 21.64 -22.53
C ARG A 229 13.30 22.12 -23.91
N GLU A 230 14.58 21.93 -24.23
CA GLU A 230 15.08 22.25 -25.56
C GLU A 230 14.32 21.44 -26.62
N LYS A 231 14.04 22.08 -27.76
CA LYS A 231 13.41 21.38 -28.88
C LYS A 231 14.40 20.39 -29.46
N GLY A 232 14.29 19.13 -29.06
CA GLY A 232 14.93 18.04 -29.80
C GLY A 232 14.12 17.78 -31.06
N HIS A 233 14.63 18.14 -32.25
CA HIS A 233 14.01 17.75 -33.52
C HIS A 233 13.88 16.22 -33.70
N GLU A 234 14.51 15.42 -32.82
CA GLU A 234 14.55 13.96 -32.89
C GLU A 234 14.29 13.24 -31.55
N ALA A 235 13.97 13.94 -30.45
CA ALA A 235 13.88 13.33 -29.12
C ALA A 235 12.72 13.86 -28.27
N MET A 236 12.02 12.94 -27.58
CA MET A 236 11.01 13.23 -26.56
C MET A 236 11.64 13.16 -25.17
N HIS A 237 11.33 14.13 -24.31
CA HIS A 237 11.70 14.10 -22.90
C HIS A 237 10.61 13.39 -22.08
N LEU A 238 11.03 12.57 -21.11
CA LEU A 238 10.15 11.85 -20.18
C LEU A 238 10.66 12.01 -18.75
N THR A 239 9.74 12.25 -17.82
CA THR A 239 9.97 12.18 -16.37
C THR A 239 9.25 10.95 -15.84
N GLY A 240 9.85 10.22 -14.89
CA GLY A 240 9.22 9.05 -14.29
C GLY A 240 9.83 8.61 -12.97
N ILE A 241 9.07 7.81 -12.22
CA ILE A 241 9.43 7.32 -10.90
C ILE A 241 10.19 6.01 -11.03
N LEU A 242 11.52 6.07 -10.95
CA LEU A 242 12.33 4.86 -11.11
C LEU A 242 12.15 3.83 -10.00
N LEU A 243 11.88 4.26 -8.77
CA LEU A 243 11.72 3.38 -7.62
C LEU A 243 10.83 4.05 -6.56
N ALA A 244 9.86 3.32 -6.03
CA ALA A 244 9.11 3.73 -4.84
C ALA A 244 9.61 2.93 -3.62
N THR A 245 9.96 3.63 -2.54
CA THR A 245 10.54 3.01 -1.33
C THR A 245 9.71 3.23 -0.07
N LYS A 246 8.49 3.79 -0.20
CA LYS A 246 7.61 4.04 0.94
C LYS A 246 7.33 2.70 1.64
N PRO A 247 7.72 2.53 2.92
CA PRO A 247 7.47 1.28 3.62
C PRO A 247 5.99 1.16 3.95
N LEU A 248 5.43 -0.02 3.68
CA LEU A 248 4.12 -0.40 4.19
C LEU A 248 4.22 -0.96 5.61
N ASP A 249 3.15 -0.77 6.36
CA ASP A 249 3.02 -1.08 7.77
C ASP A 249 2.65 -2.55 7.98
N PHE A 250 3.61 -3.44 7.70
CA PHE A 250 3.47 -4.88 7.91
C PHE A 250 3.96 -5.37 9.27
N ASP A 251 4.67 -4.52 10.03
CA ASP A 251 5.25 -4.89 11.33
C ASP A 251 4.20 -4.86 12.44
#